data_AF-A0A932D2R6-F1
#
_entry.id   AF-A0A932D2R6-F1
#
_cell.length_a   1.000
_cell.length_b   1.000
_cell.length_c   1.000
_cell.angle_alpha   90.00
_cell.angle_beta   90.00
_cell.angle_gamma   90.00
#
_symmetry.space_group_name_H-M   'P 1'
#
loop_
_entity.id
_entity.type
_entity.pdbx_description
1 polymer ?
#
loop_
_entity_poly.entity_id
_entity_poly.type
_entity_poly.pdbx_seq_one_letter_code
_entity_poly.pdbx_strand_id
1 'polypeptide(L)'
;MTVRSLRFLFMLALLPANASAWELLRAENDDIEAGNAAYRAGRLAEALAAYDRAARALPSEPGVHLDRGLVLMAQAAQAEDAETRERLGAAARQALLLATTPGRDRPLRGTAYHNLGNLALSDRKWDAAIDAYRRSLRLRPGNTDTQWNLELAMRMKEQEEQQQQEQQQQQEQQQQQQEQQEQQQQQQQQQQGQGQDQERQQDPQQQQDQQEQQEQQEQQQDQEQRQEQQSGQEPHDAPETDQPAEARQRQDIEALLDALQQGEQNLERERARARARAIRRNVEKDW
;
A
#
# COMPACT_ATOMS: atom_id res chain seq x y z
N MET A 1 40.26 -47.81 -66.78
CA MET A 1 40.26 -46.65 -65.85
C MET A 1 39.88 -47.16 -64.48
N THR A 2 40.71 -46.87 -63.49
CA THR A 2 40.86 -47.56 -62.20
C THR A 2 39.78 -47.18 -61.17
N VAL A 3 39.23 -48.20 -60.52
CA VAL A 3 38.41 -48.13 -59.30
C VAL A 3 39.33 -47.88 -58.10
N ARG A 4 38.94 -47.02 -57.14
CA ARG A 4 39.24 -47.19 -55.69
C ARG A 4 38.60 -46.14 -54.76
N SER A 5 37.70 -46.64 -53.92
CA SER A 5 37.62 -46.44 -52.46
C SER A 5 36.98 -45.19 -51.84
N LEU A 6 35.80 -45.45 -51.27
CA LEU A 6 35.11 -44.74 -50.19
C LEU A 6 36.02 -44.58 -48.95
N ARG A 7 36.09 -43.38 -48.36
CA ARG A 7 36.48 -43.17 -46.96
C ARG A 7 35.63 -42.06 -46.35
N PHE A 8 34.65 -42.47 -45.55
CA PHE A 8 34.04 -41.66 -44.50
C PHE A 8 35.15 -41.17 -43.57
N LEU A 9 35.21 -39.86 -43.32
CA LEU A 9 35.96 -39.32 -42.18
C LEU A 9 34.96 -38.88 -41.11
N PHE A 10 34.66 -39.83 -40.22
CA PHE A 10 34.18 -39.57 -38.87
C PHE A 10 35.32 -38.86 -38.13
N MET A 11 35.18 -37.58 -37.78
CA MET A 11 36.01 -36.98 -36.73
C MET A 11 35.22 -37.01 -35.42
N LEU A 12 35.56 -38.03 -34.65
CA LEU A 12 35.26 -38.18 -33.23
C LEU A 12 36.00 -37.09 -32.44
N ALA A 13 35.34 -36.57 -31.41
CA ALA A 13 35.72 -35.45 -30.55
C ALA A 13 37.07 -35.56 -29.83
N LEU A 14 37.72 -34.40 -29.63
CA LEU A 14 38.59 -34.11 -28.48
C LEU A 14 38.24 -32.72 -27.91
N LEU A 15 37.38 -32.71 -26.90
CA LEU A 15 37.55 -31.86 -25.71
C LEU A 15 38.26 -32.73 -24.65
N PRO A 16 38.99 -32.22 -23.64
CA PRO A 16 38.68 -30.97 -22.92
C PRO A 16 39.90 -30.17 -22.41
N ALA A 17 39.64 -29.04 -21.73
CA ALA A 17 40.43 -28.41 -20.65
C ALA A 17 40.50 -26.87 -20.76
N ASN A 18 39.35 -26.21 -20.75
CA ASN A 18 39.22 -24.96 -20.01
C ASN A 18 37.94 -25.11 -19.20
N ALA A 19 38.09 -25.55 -17.95
CA ALA A 19 37.00 -25.65 -16.98
C ALA A 19 36.20 -24.33 -16.89
N SER A 20 36.84 -23.21 -17.20
CA SER A 20 36.29 -21.85 -17.13
C SER A 20 35.17 -21.52 -18.13
N ALA A 21 35.05 -22.20 -19.27
CA ALA A 21 33.99 -21.89 -20.24
C ALA A 21 32.68 -22.67 -19.95
N TRP A 22 32.79 -23.85 -19.32
CA TRP A 22 31.64 -24.66 -18.93
C TRP A 22 31.25 -24.46 -17.45
N GLU A 23 32.14 -23.96 -16.59
CA GLU A 23 31.81 -23.45 -15.24
C GLU A 23 30.88 -22.23 -15.30
N LEU A 24 31.06 -21.35 -16.29
CA LEU A 24 30.21 -20.16 -16.49
C LEU A 24 28.74 -20.49 -16.80
N LEU A 25 28.46 -21.71 -17.25
CA LEU A 25 27.12 -22.21 -17.61
C LEU A 25 26.56 -23.23 -16.60
N ARG A 26 27.36 -23.67 -15.62
CA ARG A 26 26.97 -24.67 -14.60
C ARG A 26 26.87 -24.15 -13.18
N ALA A 27 27.41 -22.98 -12.86
CA ALA A 27 27.11 -22.37 -11.58
C ALA A 27 25.71 -21.76 -11.66
N GLU A 28 24.71 -22.45 -11.09
CA GLU A 28 23.72 -21.75 -10.26
C GLU A 28 24.47 -20.61 -9.56
N ASN A 29 24.10 -19.35 -9.81
CA ASN A 29 24.88 -18.23 -9.26
C ASN A 29 24.86 -18.36 -7.72
N ASP A 30 26.03 -18.66 -7.13
CA ASP A 30 26.19 -18.93 -5.70
C ASP A 30 25.53 -17.85 -4.83
N ASP A 31 25.49 -16.60 -5.31
CA ASP A 31 24.82 -15.50 -4.61
C ASP A 31 23.28 -15.59 -4.65
N ILE A 32 22.69 -16.10 -5.74
CA ILE A 32 21.25 -16.38 -5.80
C ILE A 32 20.91 -17.54 -4.86
N GLU A 33 21.73 -18.59 -4.84
CA GLU A 33 21.52 -19.73 -3.94
C GLU A 33 21.66 -19.34 -2.47
N ALA A 34 22.71 -18.60 -2.14
CA ALA A 34 22.95 -18.07 -0.81
C ALA A 34 21.82 -17.14 -0.38
N GLY A 35 21.35 -16.26 -1.29
CA GLY A 35 20.19 -15.40 -1.06
C GLY A 35 18.94 -16.20 -0.74
N ASN A 36 18.62 -17.19 -1.58
CA ASN A 36 17.49 -18.10 -1.39
C ASN A 36 17.58 -18.88 -0.07
N ALA A 37 18.78 -19.37 0.28
CA ALA A 37 19.01 -20.12 1.51
C ALA A 37 18.85 -19.23 2.77
N ALA A 38 19.42 -18.03 2.76
CA ALA A 38 19.28 -17.06 3.83
C ALA A 38 17.83 -16.61 4.00
N TYR A 39 17.12 -16.33 2.90
CA TYR A 39 15.72 -15.95 2.91
C TYR A 39 14.82 -17.04 3.51
N ARG A 40 15.02 -18.29 3.09
CA ARG A 40 14.29 -19.45 3.66
C ARG A 40 14.53 -19.63 5.16
N ALA A 41 15.70 -19.22 5.64
CA ALA A 41 16.05 -19.26 7.05
C ALA A 41 15.66 -17.98 7.83
N GLY A 42 14.95 -17.04 7.19
CA GLY A 42 14.51 -15.78 7.80
C GLY A 42 15.62 -14.76 8.03
N ARG A 43 16.85 -15.01 7.54
CA ARG A 43 17.98 -14.10 7.69
C ARG A 43 17.97 -13.06 6.58
N LEU A 44 17.06 -12.09 6.72
CA LEU A 44 16.77 -11.10 5.66
C LEU A 44 17.98 -10.25 5.27
N ALA A 45 18.82 -9.86 6.23
CA ALA A 45 20.02 -9.07 5.95
C ALA A 45 21.05 -9.84 5.10
N GLU A 46 21.28 -11.11 5.42
CA GLU A 46 22.15 -12.00 4.62
C GLU A 46 21.56 -12.23 3.23
N ALA A 47 20.25 -12.44 3.14
CA ALA A 47 19.56 -12.63 1.88
C ALA A 47 19.72 -11.41 0.97
N LEU A 48 19.47 -10.21 1.51
CA LEU A 48 19.62 -8.97 0.75
C LEU A 48 21.06 -8.78 0.28
N ALA A 49 22.06 -9.01 1.15
CA ALA A 49 23.46 -8.86 0.78
C ALA A 49 23.86 -9.80 -0.37
N ALA A 50 23.33 -11.02 -0.39
CA ALA A 50 23.55 -11.98 -1.46
C ALA A 50 22.85 -11.56 -2.76
N TYR A 51 21.57 -11.18 -2.70
CA TYR A 51 20.86 -10.67 -3.88
C TYR A 51 21.45 -9.36 -4.42
N ASP A 52 22.04 -8.49 -3.59
CA ASP A 52 22.78 -7.31 -4.02
C ASP A 52 24.06 -7.66 -4.78
N ARG A 53 24.73 -8.75 -4.44
CA ARG A 53 25.87 -9.26 -5.23
C ARG A 53 25.39 -9.88 -6.54
N ALA A 54 24.34 -10.70 -6.49
CA ALA A 54 23.73 -11.27 -7.68
C ALA A 54 23.24 -10.18 -8.66
N ALA A 55 22.59 -9.12 -8.18
CA ALA A 55 22.07 -8.03 -9.01
C ALA A 55 23.18 -7.22 -9.69
N ARG A 56 24.37 -7.13 -9.06
CA ARG A 56 25.55 -6.52 -9.68
C ARG A 56 26.17 -7.40 -10.76
N ALA A 57 26.20 -8.72 -10.54
CA ALA A 57 26.71 -9.68 -11.51
C ALA A 57 25.75 -9.87 -12.70
N LEU A 58 24.44 -9.78 -12.45
CA LEU A 58 23.36 -10.08 -13.38
C LEU A 58 22.35 -8.91 -13.47
N PRO A 59 22.78 -7.71 -13.91
CA PRO A 59 21.94 -6.52 -13.87
C PRO A 59 20.70 -6.61 -14.76
N SER A 60 20.72 -7.46 -15.78
CA SER A 60 19.59 -7.67 -16.70
C SER A 60 18.67 -8.82 -16.31
N GLU A 61 18.98 -9.58 -15.27
CA GLU A 61 18.19 -10.76 -14.89
C GLU A 61 16.98 -10.38 -14.02
N PRO A 62 15.74 -10.44 -14.55
CA PRO A 62 14.57 -9.92 -13.84
C PRO A 62 14.26 -10.69 -12.55
N GLY A 63 14.61 -11.98 -12.50
CA GLY A 63 14.37 -12.82 -11.31
C GLY A 63 15.17 -12.38 -10.09
N VAL A 64 16.43 -11.97 -10.29
CA VAL A 64 17.27 -11.47 -9.19
C VAL A 64 16.67 -10.21 -8.58
N HIS A 65 16.15 -9.31 -9.43
CA HIS A 65 15.51 -8.08 -8.96
C HIS A 65 14.15 -8.34 -8.29
N LEU A 66 13.41 -9.36 -8.73
CA LEU A 66 12.17 -9.78 -8.06
C LEU A 66 12.48 -10.26 -6.64
N ASP A 67 13.40 -11.22 -6.50
CA ASP A 67 13.77 -11.80 -5.21
C ASP A 67 14.35 -10.73 -4.27
N ARG A 68 15.22 -9.85 -4.80
CA ARG A 68 15.75 -8.70 -4.06
C ARG A 68 14.64 -7.76 -3.56
N GLY A 69 13.67 -7.44 -4.42
CA GLY A 69 12.54 -6.59 -4.08
C GLY A 69 11.70 -7.18 -2.94
N LEU A 70 11.46 -8.49 -2.97
CA LEU A 70 10.72 -9.21 -1.94
C LEU A 70 11.42 -9.19 -0.58
N VAL A 71 12.75 -9.35 -0.54
CA VAL A 71 13.51 -9.22 0.71
C VAL A 71 13.44 -7.80 1.26
N LEU A 72 13.57 -6.80 0.40
CA LEU A 72 13.46 -5.38 0.80
C LEU A 72 12.07 -5.07 1.37
N MET A 73 10.99 -5.59 0.78
CA MET A 73 9.64 -5.47 1.34
C MET A 73 9.53 -6.14 2.72
N ALA A 74 10.09 -7.34 2.86
CA ALA A 74 10.08 -8.05 4.14
C ALA A 74 10.87 -7.29 5.23
N GLN A 75 12.00 -6.67 4.88
CA GLN A 75 12.76 -5.83 5.81
C GLN A 75 12.03 -4.52 6.12
N ALA A 76 11.39 -3.88 5.14
CA ALA A 76 10.57 -2.70 5.36
C ALA A 76 9.43 -2.98 6.35
N ALA A 77 8.77 -4.14 6.22
CA ALA A 77 7.73 -4.58 7.12
C ALA A 77 8.23 -4.85 8.56
N GLN A 78 9.53 -5.14 8.75
CA GLN A 78 10.15 -5.34 10.05
C GLN A 78 10.84 -4.09 10.60
N ALA A 79 10.93 -3.01 9.82
CA ALA A 79 11.56 -1.78 10.26
C ALA A 79 10.69 -1.10 11.33
N GLU A 80 11.31 -0.70 12.43
CA GLU A 80 10.62 -0.02 13.54
C GLU A 80 10.39 1.46 13.22
N ASP A 81 11.37 2.11 12.60
CA ASP A 81 11.32 3.52 12.23
C ASP A 81 10.78 3.75 10.81
N ALA A 82 10.06 4.87 10.65
CA ALA A 82 9.42 5.24 9.40
C ALA A 82 10.42 5.53 8.27
N GLU A 83 11.57 6.14 8.61
CA GLU A 83 12.60 6.49 7.62
C GLU A 83 13.20 5.24 6.96
N THR A 84 13.56 4.23 7.76
CA THR A 84 14.08 2.96 7.26
C THR A 84 13.02 2.23 6.45
N ARG A 85 11.76 2.22 6.91
CA ARG A 85 10.65 1.62 6.18
C ARG A 85 10.46 2.27 4.80
N GLU A 86 10.46 3.60 4.73
CA GLU A 86 10.34 4.34 3.48
C GLU A 86 11.52 4.07 2.55
N ARG A 87 12.75 4.14 3.06
CA ARG A 87 13.97 3.89 2.28
C ARG A 87 13.98 2.48 1.68
N LEU A 88 13.64 1.47 2.48
CA LEU A 88 13.57 0.08 2.02
C LEU A 88 12.41 -0.14 1.05
N GLY A 89 11.24 0.47 1.29
CA GLY A 89 10.11 0.45 0.38
C GLY A 89 10.44 1.07 -0.99
N ALA A 90 11.13 2.21 -1.01
CA ALA A 90 11.60 2.84 -2.24
C ALA A 90 12.59 1.94 -2.99
N ALA A 91 13.55 1.31 -2.29
CA ALA A 91 14.49 0.36 -2.88
C ALA A 91 13.77 -0.89 -3.43
N ALA A 92 12.76 -1.39 -2.72
CA ALA A 92 11.93 -2.51 -3.18
C ALA A 92 11.19 -2.16 -4.47
N ARG A 93 10.57 -0.97 -4.52
CA ARG A 93 9.87 -0.46 -5.71
C ARG A 93 10.80 -0.42 -6.93
N GLN A 94 12.02 0.09 -6.76
CA GLN A 94 13.02 0.13 -7.83
C GLN A 94 13.40 -1.27 -8.32
N ALA A 95 13.67 -2.20 -7.40
CA ALA A 95 14.00 -3.58 -7.76
C ALA A 95 12.85 -4.25 -8.52
N LEU A 96 11.62 -4.13 -8.03
CA LEU A 96 10.46 -4.72 -8.70
C LEU A 96 10.19 -4.11 -10.08
N LEU A 97 10.44 -2.81 -10.27
CA LEU A 97 10.36 -2.18 -11.59
C LEU A 97 11.35 -2.81 -12.59
N LEU A 98 12.59 -3.08 -12.17
CA LEU A 98 13.58 -3.80 -12.99
C LEU A 98 13.11 -5.22 -13.33
N ALA A 99 12.39 -5.88 -12.41
CA ALA A 99 11.77 -7.18 -12.65
C ALA A 99 10.58 -7.15 -13.64
N THR A 100 10.06 -5.97 -13.99
CA THR A 100 8.99 -5.82 -14.99
C THR A 100 9.50 -5.70 -16.44
N THR A 101 10.82 -5.63 -16.62
CA THR A 101 11.47 -5.48 -17.93
C THR A 101 10.95 -6.52 -18.93
N PRO A 102 10.53 -6.10 -20.15
CA PRO A 102 10.04 -7.03 -21.16
C PRO A 102 11.08 -8.09 -21.51
N GLY A 103 10.66 -9.36 -21.50
CA GLY A 103 11.52 -10.52 -21.73
C GLY A 103 10.71 -11.81 -21.88
N ARG A 104 11.37 -12.97 -21.78
CA ARG A 104 10.72 -14.27 -22.01
C ARG A 104 9.76 -14.73 -20.89
N ASP A 105 9.90 -14.23 -19.66
CA ASP A 105 9.10 -14.70 -18.52
C ASP A 105 7.90 -13.78 -18.21
N ARG A 106 6.78 -14.04 -18.89
CA ARG A 106 5.51 -13.34 -18.65
C ARG A 106 4.98 -13.57 -17.22
N PRO A 107 4.95 -14.80 -16.67
CA PRO A 107 4.55 -15.04 -15.29
C PRO A 107 5.35 -14.24 -14.26
N LEU A 108 6.68 -14.19 -14.37
CA LEU A 108 7.55 -13.45 -13.44
C LEU A 108 7.22 -11.97 -13.43
N ARG A 109 7.06 -11.35 -14.61
CA ARG A 109 6.63 -9.96 -14.73
C ARG A 109 5.26 -9.73 -14.10
N GLY A 110 4.34 -10.68 -14.26
CA GLY A 110 3.05 -10.64 -13.59
C GLY A 110 3.19 -10.65 -12.07
N THR A 111 4.07 -11.48 -11.51
CA THR A 111 4.39 -11.48 -10.08
C THR A 111 5.03 -10.16 -9.63
N ALA A 112 5.96 -9.60 -10.40
CA ALA A 112 6.56 -8.30 -10.10
C ALA A 112 5.52 -7.17 -10.05
N TYR A 113 4.58 -7.13 -11.00
CA TYR A 113 3.48 -6.17 -10.98
C TYR A 113 2.51 -6.38 -9.81
N HIS A 114 2.27 -7.63 -9.40
CA HIS A 114 1.47 -7.93 -8.23
C HIS A 114 2.11 -7.34 -6.96
N ASN A 115 3.41 -7.57 -6.78
CA ASN A 115 4.16 -7.06 -5.63
C ASN A 115 4.30 -5.53 -5.64
N LEU A 116 4.42 -4.91 -6.82
CA LEU A 116 4.33 -3.44 -6.96
C LEU A 116 2.96 -2.92 -6.53
N GLY A 117 1.89 -3.67 -6.84
CA GLY A 117 0.54 -3.37 -6.38
C GLY A 117 0.45 -3.41 -4.87
N ASN A 118 0.99 -4.45 -4.23
CA ASN A 118 0.99 -4.59 -2.78
C ASN A 118 1.76 -3.46 -2.08
N LEU A 119 2.92 -3.09 -2.60
CA LEU A 119 3.69 -1.98 -2.07
C LEU A 119 2.97 -0.63 -2.24
N ALA A 120 2.24 -0.45 -3.35
CA ALA A 120 1.40 0.73 -3.52
C ALA A 120 0.18 0.71 -2.59
N LEU A 121 -0.40 -0.47 -2.35
CA LEU A 121 -1.53 -0.67 -1.46
C LEU A 121 -1.15 -0.32 -0.01
N SER A 122 0.00 -0.81 0.47
CA SER A 122 0.51 -0.48 1.81
C SER A 122 0.82 1.02 1.97
N ASP A 123 1.28 1.66 0.89
CA ASP A 123 1.53 3.10 0.85
C ASP A 123 0.23 3.95 0.70
N ARG A 124 -0.95 3.33 0.71
CA ARG A 124 -2.25 3.99 0.40
C ARG A 124 -2.31 4.68 -0.96
N LYS A 125 -1.45 4.27 -1.90
CA LYS A 125 -1.41 4.77 -3.28
C LYS A 125 -2.37 3.96 -4.15
N TRP A 126 -3.67 4.14 -3.93
CA TRP A 126 -4.72 3.28 -4.49
C TRP A 126 -4.68 3.18 -6.01
N ASP A 127 -4.55 4.30 -6.72
CA ASP A 127 -4.46 4.29 -8.19
C ASP A 127 -3.25 3.52 -8.71
N ALA A 128 -2.09 3.69 -8.08
CA ALA A 128 -0.89 2.96 -8.46
C ALA A 128 -1.03 1.46 -8.18
N ALA A 129 -1.71 1.08 -7.08
CA ALA A 129 -2.01 -0.31 -6.77
C ALA A 129 -2.93 -0.94 -7.82
N ILE A 130 -4.05 -0.28 -8.13
CA ILE A 130 -5.02 -0.68 -9.16
C ILE A 130 -4.33 -0.90 -10.52
N ASP A 131 -3.50 0.04 -10.95
CA ASP A 131 -2.78 -0.05 -12.22
C ASP A 131 -1.79 -1.22 -12.25
N ALA A 132 -1.06 -1.43 -11.16
CA ALA A 132 -0.11 -2.53 -11.04
C ALA A 132 -0.82 -3.89 -11.04
N TYR A 133 -1.90 -4.07 -10.27
CA TYR A 133 -2.69 -5.30 -10.28
C TYR A 133 -3.33 -5.57 -11.64
N ARG A 134 -3.86 -4.55 -12.32
CA ARG A 134 -4.36 -4.68 -13.70
C ARG A 134 -3.26 -5.16 -14.65
N ARG A 135 -2.03 -4.65 -14.53
CA ARG A 135 -0.87 -5.13 -15.30
C ARG A 135 -0.54 -6.58 -14.97
N SER A 136 -0.60 -6.97 -13.70
CA SER A 136 -0.39 -8.35 -13.27
C SER A 136 -1.42 -9.30 -13.88
N LEU A 137 -2.72 -8.96 -13.82
CA LEU A 137 -3.80 -9.78 -14.37
C LEU A 137 -3.75 -9.89 -15.90
N ARG A 138 -3.28 -8.86 -16.62
CA ARG A 138 -3.01 -8.99 -18.06
C ARG A 138 -1.94 -10.04 -18.38
N LEU A 139 -1.01 -10.28 -17.47
CA LEU A 139 0.05 -11.28 -17.63
C LEU A 139 -0.32 -12.63 -17.00
N ARG A 140 -1.16 -12.63 -15.96
CA ARG A 140 -1.62 -13.78 -15.18
C ARG A 140 -3.13 -13.67 -14.91
N PRO A 141 -4.00 -13.92 -15.91
CA PRO A 141 -5.44 -13.65 -15.79
C PRO A 141 -6.15 -14.49 -14.73
N GLY A 142 -5.62 -15.68 -14.39
CA GLY A 142 -6.18 -16.57 -13.37
C GLY A 142 -5.61 -16.39 -11.96
N ASN A 143 -4.86 -15.33 -11.68
CA ASN A 143 -4.35 -15.10 -10.33
C ASN A 143 -5.46 -14.50 -9.44
N THR A 144 -6.09 -15.34 -8.62
CA THR A 144 -7.18 -14.97 -7.71
C THR A 144 -6.73 -14.00 -6.62
N ASP A 145 -5.50 -14.14 -6.10
CA ASP A 145 -4.94 -13.26 -5.07
C ASP A 145 -4.84 -11.81 -5.61
N THR A 146 -4.35 -11.66 -6.84
CA THR A 146 -4.28 -10.38 -7.55
C THR A 146 -5.67 -9.80 -7.83
N GLN A 147 -6.66 -10.63 -8.19
CA GLN A 147 -8.05 -10.17 -8.40
C GLN A 147 -8.64 -9.62 -7.10
N TRP A 148 -8.45 -10.34 -6.00
CA TRP A 148 -8.90 -9.92 -4.68
C TRP A 148 -8.23 -8.59 -4.26
N ASN A 149 -6.90 -8.48 -4.41
CA ASN A 149 -6.18 -7.26 -4.03
C ASN A 149 -6.57 -6.06 -4.91
N LEU A 150 -6.89 -6.29 -6.20
CA LEU A 150 -7.43 -5.26 -7.08
C LEU A 150 -8.78 -4.73 -6.57
N GLU A 151 -9.69 -5.63 -6.22
CA GLU A 151 -10.99 -5.27 -5.65
C GLU A 151 -10.82 -4.48 -4.35
N LEU A 152 -9.91 -4.93 -3.48
CA LEU A 152 -9.59 -4.24 -2.24
C LEU A 152 -9.07 -2.82 -2.49
N ALA A 153 -8.13 -2.65 -3.43
CA ALA A 153 -7.59 -1.35 -3.79
C ALA A 153 -8.68 -0.40 -4.33
N MET A 154 -9.63 -0.92 -5.12
CA MET A 154 -10.76 -0.13 -5.65
C MET A 154 -11.69 0.32 -4.53
N ARG A 155 -12.03 -0.58 -3.59
CA ARG A 155 -12.87 -0.23 -2.44
C ARG A 155 -12.21 0.81 -1.54
N MET A 156 -10.91 0.68 -1.29
CA MET A 156 -10.17 1.65 -0.48
C MET A 156 -10.16 3.04 -1.12
N LYS A 157 -9.99 3.09 -2.45
CA LYS A 157 -10.09 4.35 -3.20
C LYS A 157 -11.47 4.99 -3.05
N GLU A 158 -12.52 4.23 -3.33
CA GLU A 158 -13.90 4.72 -3.24
C GLU A 158 -14.22 5.22 -1.82
N GLN A 159 -13.81 4.48 -0.81
CA GLN A 159 -14.04 4.85 0.58
C GLN A 159 -13.31 6.15 0.97
N GLU A 160 -12.07 6.35 0.50
CA GLU A 160 -11.33 7.58 0.72
C GLU A 160 -11.97 8.78 -0.01
N GLU A 161 -12.43 8.59 -1.25
CA GLU A 161 -13.14 9.61 -2.01
C GLU A 161 -14.47 10.02 -1.36
N GLN A 162 -15.24 9.06 -0.84
CA GLN A 162 -16.49 9.33 -0.10
C GLN A 162 -16.23 10.17 1.15
N GLN A 163 -15.22 9.82 1.95
CA GLN A 163 -14.86 10.58 3.14
C GLN A 163 -14.40 12.00 2.83
N GLN A 164 -13.66 12.19 1.74
CA GLN A 164 -13.26 13.53 1.30
C GLN A 164 -14.47 14.37 0.90
N GLN A 165 -15.46 13.78 0.23
CA GLN A 165 -16.71 14.47 -0.12
C GLN A 165 -17.53 14.83 1.12
N GLU A 166 -17.66 13.94 2.09
CA GLU A 166 -18.36 14.22 3.35
C GLU A 166 -17.69 15.34 4.14
N GLN A 167 -16.36 15.34 4.23
CA GLN A 167 -15.62 16.43 4.88
C GLN A 167 -15.81 17.78 4.17
N GLN A 168 -15.84 17.78 2.83
CA GLN A 168 -16.13 19.00 2.07
C GLN A 168 -17.55 19.51 2.32
N GLN A 169 -18.54 18.62 2.31
CA GLN A 169 -19.93 19.01 2.61
C GLN A 169 -20.09 19.57 4.04
N GLN A 170 -19.40 18.99 5.02
CA GLN A 170 -19.40 19.52 6.39
C GLN A 170 -18.75 20.90 6.48
N GLN A 171 -17.64 21.13 5.76
CA GLN A 171 -16.99 22.45 5.71
C GLN A 171 -17.89 23.50 5.02
N GLU A 172 -18.58 23.14 3.95
CA GLU A 172 -19.53 24.02 3.26
C GLU A 172 -20.73 24.37 4.16
N GLN A 173 -21.28 23.41 4.91
CA GLN A 173 -22.35 23.68 5.87
C GLN A 173 -21.89 24.62 7.00
N GLN A 174 -20.67 24.43 7.52
CA GLN A 174 -20.13 25.33 8.55
C GLN A 174 -19.94 26.76 8.01
N GLN A 175 -19.43 26.92 6.78
CA GLN A 175 -19.34 28.25 6.16
C GLN A 175 -20.70 28.90 5.97
N GLN A 176 -21.71 28.17 5.48
CA GLN A 176 -23.06 28.71 5.31
C GLN A 176 -23.70 29.13 6.64
N GLN A 177 -23.49 28.38 7.72
CA GLN A 177 -23.95 28.78 9.06
C GLN A 177 -23.26 30.06 9.54
N GLN A 178 -21.96 30.19 9.28
CA GLN A 178 -21.19 31.38 9.66
C GLN A 178 -21.65 32.62 8.89
N GLU A 179 -21.88 32.50 7.57
CA GLU A 179 -22.43 33.58 6.75
C GLU A 179 -23.84 33.99 7.19
N GLN A 180 -24.70 33.04 7.58
CA GLN A 180 -26.03 33.35 8.13
C GLN A 180 -25.94 34.11 9.45
N GLN A 181 -25.03 33.72 10.35
CA GLN A 181 -24.80 34.45 11.60
C GLN A 181 -24.29 35.87 11.35
N GLU A 182 -23.35 36.07 10.42
CA GLU A 182 -22.86 37.41 10.07
C GLU A 182 -23.96 38.29 9.46
N GLN A 183 -24.81 37.73 8.58
CA GLN A 183 -25.96 38.47 8.04
C GLN A 183 -26.97 38.85 9.11
N GLN A 184 -27.25 37.96 10.08
CA GLN A 184 -28.12 38.29 11.21
C GLN A 184 -27.53 39.40 12.09
N GLN A 185 -26.23 39.37 12.38
CA GLN A 185 -25.56 40.45 13.12
C GLN A 185 -25.60 41.78 12.37
N GLN A 186 -25.38 41.79 11.05
CA GLN A 186 -25.50 43.02 10.25
C GLN A 186 -26.92 43.58 10.23
N GLN A 187 -27.95 42.72 10.12
CA GLN A 187 -29.34 43.17 10.20
C GLN A 187 -29.69 43.75 11.57
N GLN A 188 -29.22 43.14 12.67
CA GLN A 188 -29.40 43.71 14.01
C GLN A 188 -28.73 45.07 14.16
N GLN A 189 -27.49 45.24 13.66
CA GLN A 189 -26.81 46.55 13.69
C GLN A 189 -27.54 47.62 12.87
N GLN A 190 -28.09 47.28 11.70
CA GLN A 190 -28.88 48.22 10.90
C GLN A 190 -30.20 48.61 11.59
N GLN A 191 -30.87 47.68 12.26
CA GLN A 191 -32.08 47.98 13.02
C GLN A 191 -31.80 48.87 14.24
N GLN A 192 -30.71 48.63 14.97
CA GLN A 192 -30.29 49.54 16.06
C GLN A 192 -29.91 50.93 15.54
N GLY A 193 -29.31 51.03 14.36
CA GLY A 193 -28.98 52.32 13.72
C GLY A 193 -30.21 53.12 13.28
N GLN A 194 -31.28 52.47 12.81
CA GLN A 194 -32.55 53.14 12.46
C GLN A 194 -33.45 53.40 13.68
N GLY A 195 -33.35 52.58 14.74
CA GLY A 195 -34.04 52.79 16.01
C GLY A 195 -33.57 54.02 16.77
N GLN A 196 -32.28 54.38 16.69
CA GLN A 196 -31.74 55.56 17.39
C GLN A 196 -32.29 56.91 16.87
N ASP A 197 -32.80 56.97 15.63
CA ASP A 197 -33.47 58.18 15.12
C ASP A 197 -34.96 58.28 15.53
N GLN A 198 -35.58 57.17 15.97
CA GLN A 198 -36.95 57.16 16.51
C GLN A 198 -37.02 57.11 18.05
N GLU A 199 -35.99 56.61 18.74
CA GLU A 199 -35.94 56.52 20.21
C GLU A 199 -35.42 57.78 20.91
N ARG A 200 -35.07 58.86 20.19
CA ARG A 200 -34.93 60.20 20.82
C ARG A 200 -36.24 60.76 21.40
N GLN A 201 -37.31 59.96 21.45
CA GLN A 201 -38.60 60.32 22.06
C GLN A 201 -39.20 59.26 23.01
N GLN A 202 -38.50 58.19 23.41
CA GLN A 202 -39.06 57.24 24.39
C GLN A 202 -38.21 57.06 25.64
N ASP A 203 -38.91 56.88 26.77
CA ASP A 203 -38.43 56.93 28.15
C ASP A 203 -37.32 55.90 28.44
N PRO A 204 -36.26 56.24 29.22
CA PRO A 204 -35.09 55.36 29.47
C PRO A 204 -35.40 54.02 30.15
N GLN A 205 -36.62 53.81 30.63
CA GLN A 205 -36.97 52.68 31.47
C GLN A 205 -37.33 51.41 30.67
N GLN A 206 -37.68 51.51 29.38
CA GLN A 206 -37.98 50.34 28.53
C GLN A 206 -36.75 49.71 27.84
N GLN A 207 -35.66 50.47 27.66
CA GLN A 207 -34.42 49.92 27.09
C GLN A 207 -33.72 48.94 28.03
N GLN A 208 -33.90 49.09 29.35
CA GLN A 208 -33.24 48.23 30.34
C GLN A 208 -33.85 46.83 30.38
N ASP A 209 -35.18 46.71 30.26
CA ASP A 209 -35.88 45.41 30.23
C ASP A 209 -35.58 44.61 28.93
N GLN A 210 -35.34 45.31 27.81
CA GLN A 210 -35.01 44.66 26.54
C GLN A 210 -33.58 44.14 26.50
N GLN A 211 -32.63 44.83 27.16
CA GLN A 211 -31.25 44.38 27.29
C GLN A 211 -31.13 43.15 28.21
N GLU A 212 -31.87 43.09 29.32
CA GLU A 212 -31.88 41.91 30.20
C GLU A 212 -32.47 40.66 29.52
N GLN A 213 -33.45 40.82 28.63
CA GLN A 213 -33.98 39.69 27.84
C GLN A 213 -32.99 39.18 26.79
N GLN A 214 -32.18 40.06 26.20
CA GLN A 214 -31.20 39.68 25.19
C GLN A 214 -30.01 38.93 25.82
N GLU A 215 -29.54 39.39 26.99
CA GLU A 215 -28.49 38.68 27.75
C GLU A 215 -28.96 37.30 28.26
N GLN A 216 -30.25 37.14 28.61
CA GLN A 216 -30.79 35.83 28.98
C GLN A 216 -30.88 34.85 27.80
N GLN A 217 -31.09 35.35 26.58
CA GLN A 217 -31.17 34.52 25.38
C GLN A 217 -29.79 34.05 24.90
N GLU A 218 -28.78 34.91 24.97
CA GLU A 218 -27.39 34.52 24.70
C GLU A 218 -26.88 33.50 25.73
N GLN A 219 -27.23 33.66 27.01
CA GLN A 219 -26.86 32.67 28.03
C GLN A 219 -27.54 31.30 27.84
N GLN A 220 -28.74 31.23 27.25
CA GLN A 220 -29.41 29.96 26.95
C GLN A 220 -28.77 29.26 25.73
N GLN A 221 -28.40 29.99 24.68
CA GLN A 221 -27.70 29.41 23.53
C GLN A 221 -26.30 28.91 23.89
N ASP A 222 -25.57 29.62 24.74
CA ASP A 222 -24.27 29.17 25.24
C ASP A 222 -24.39 27.93 26.15
N GLN A 223 -25.54 27.76 26.84
CA GLN A 223 -25.83 26.55 27.61
C GLN A 223 -26.20 25.35 26.72
N GLU A 224 -26.97 25.55 25.66
CA GLU A 224 -27.32 24.49 24.70
C GLU A 224 -26.09 24.00 23.93
N GLN A 225 -25.20 24.90 23.48
CA GLN A 225 -23.94 24.50 22.83
C GLN A 225 -22.97 23.78 23.78
N ARG A 226 -22.95 24.15 25.08
CA ARG A 226 -22.17 23.42 26.09
C ARG A 226 -22.79 22.06 26.44
N GLN A 227 -24.12 21.93 26.40
CA GLN A 227 -24.79 20.64 26.60
C GLN A 227 -24.58 19.69 25.41
N GLU A 228 -24.54 20.17 24.17
CA GLU A 228 -24.18 19.33 23.01
C GLU A 228 -22.71 18.90 23.04
N GLN A 229 -21.79 19.72 23.55
CA GLN A 229 -20.39 19.32 23.74
C GLN A 229 -20.17 18.40 24.96
N GLN A 230 -21.03 18.46 25.99
CA GLN A 230 -20.99 17.55 27.15
C GLN A 230 -21.79 16.26 26.98
N SER A 231 -22.80 16.23 26.08
CA SER A 231 -23.54 15.03 25.68
C SER A 231 -22.67 13.98 24.97
N GLY A 232 -21.42 14.32 24.59
CA GLY A 232 -20.41 13.38 24.12
C GLY A 232 -19.67 12.62 25.24
N GLN A 233 -19.97 12.89 26.51
CA GLN A 233 -19.33 12.23 27.66
C GLN A 233 -20.37 11.93 28.76
N GLU A 234 -21.09 10.82 28.67
CA GLU A 234 -21.66 10.16 29.85
C GLU A 234 -20.97 8.82 30.14
N PRO A 235 -20.86 8.43 31.42
CA PRO A 235 -20.00 7.36 31.89
C PRO A 235 -20.77 6.03 31.98
N HIS A 236 -20.34 5.03 31.22
CA HIS A 236 -20.80 3.66 31.43
C HIS A 236 -19.64 2.67 31.54
N ASP A 237 -19.61 2.03 32.71
CA ASP A 237 -18.86 0.83 33.05
C ASP A 237 -19.15 -0.32 32.05
N ALA A 238 -18.11 -0.74 31.33
CA ALA A 238 -17.82 -2.10 30.82
C ALA A 238 -18.73 -2.71 29.69
N PRO A 239 -18.25 -3.72 28.93
CA PRO A 239 -17.58 -3.47 27.65
C PRO A 239 -18.21 -4.25 26.48
N GLU A 240 -18.50 -3.61 25.36
CA GLU A 240 -18.34 -4.18 24.01
C GLU A 240 -18.65 -3.15 22.92
N THR A 241 -17.58 -2.71 22.25
CA THR A 241 -17.51 -2.23 20.86
C THR A 241 -18.79 -1.66 20.26
N ASP A 242 -18.93 -0.33 20.30
CA ASP A 242 -19.70 0.45 19.31
C ASP A 242 -18.80 1.46 18.61
N GLN A 243 -17.81 0.93 17.90
CA GLN A 243 -17.18 1.70 16.85
C GLN A 243 -18.19 1.87 15.70
N PRO A 244 -18.27 3.06 15.07
CA PRO A 244 -19.07 3.28 13.85
C PRO A 244 -18.84 2.13 12.86
N ALA A 245 -19.89 1.67 12.17
CA ALA A 245 -19.78 0.56 11.22
C ALA A 245 -18.65 0.75 10.21
N GLU A 246 -18.38 2.00 9.82
CA GLU A 246 -17.26 2.39 8.96
C GLU A 246 -15.89 2.27 9.64
N ALA A 247 -15.79 2.59 10.93
CA ALA A 247 -14.55 2.42 11.69
C ALA A 247 -14.21 0.93 11.86
N ARG A 248 -15.22 0.08 12.11
CA ARG A 248 -15.03 -1.38 12.11
C ARG A 248 -14.63 -1.89 10.72
N GLN A 249 -15.30 -1.43 9.67
CA GLN A 249 -14.99 -1.81 8.31
C GLN A 249 -13.57 -1.38 7.90
N ARG A 250 -13.09 -0.21 8.33
CA ARG A 250 -11.69 0.21 8.17
C ARG A 250 -10.73 -0.71 8.91
N GLN A 251 -11.02 -1.04 10.17
CA GLN A 251 -10.18 -1.94 10.96
C GLN A 251 -10.13 -3.34 10.35
N ASP A 252 -11.26 -3.86 9.87
CA ASP A 252 -11.34 -5.15 9.18
C ASP A 252 -10.52 -5.12 7.89
N ILE A 253 -10.57 -4.02 7.14
CA ILE A 253 -9.77 -3.86 5.92
C ILE A 253 -8.28 -3.70 6.24
N GLU A 254 -7.91 -2.91 7.25
CA GLU A 254 -6.51 -2.76 7.69
C GLU A 254 -5.94 -4.10 8.19
N ALA A 255 -6.71 -4.85 8.96
CA ALA A 255 -6.36 -6.21 9.35
C ALA A 255 -6.23 -7.14 8.13
N LEU A 256 -7.06 -6.95 7.10
CA LEU A 256 -6.96 -7.69 5.85
C LEU A 256 -5.73 -7.31 5.02
N LEU A 257 -5.33 -6.03 5.01
CA LEU A 257 -4.10 -5.53 4.40
C LEU A 257 -2.88 -6.15 5.09
N ASP A 258 -2.86 -6.16 6.42
CA ASP A 258 -1.82 -6.82 7.21
C ASP A 258 -1.81 -8.33 6.95
N ALA A 259 -2.98 -8.97 6.89
CA ALA A 259 -3.10 -10.39 6.61
C ALA A 259 -2.67 -10.76 5.18
N LEU A 260 -2.92 -9.92 4.17
CA LEU A 260 -2.42 -10.10 2.81
C LEU A 260 -0.90 -9.96 2.76
N GLN A 261 -0.36 -8.97 3.46
CA GLN A 261 1.07 -8.76 3.57
C GLN A 261 1.78 -9.94 4.25
N GLN A 262 1.16 -10.54 5.27
CA GLN A 262 1.68 -11.72 5.96
C GLN A 262 1.44 -13.03 5.18
N GLY A 263 0.26 -13.18 4.57
CA GLY A 263 -0.15 -14.35 3.81
C GLY A 263 0.71 -14.58 2.58
N GLU A 264 1.12 -13.51 1.91
CA GLU A 264 2.06 -13.61 0.78
C GLU A 264 3.48 -13.93 1.19
N GLN A 265 3.99 -13.35 2.29
CA GLN A 265 5.28 -13.78 2.85
C GLN A 265 5.27 -15.29 3.14
N ASN A 266 4.14 -15.82 3.62
CA ASN A 266 3.98 -17.25 3.86
C ASN A 266 3.86 -18.06 2.55
N LEU A 267 3.10 -17.59 1.56
CA LEU A 267 2.92 -18.25 0.26
C LEU A 267 4.22 -18.26 -0.57
N GLU A 268 5.02 -17.21 -0.49
CA GLU A 268 6.33 -17.10 -1.11
C GLU A 268 7.36 -18.01 -0.44
N ARG A 269 7.36 -18.08 0.91
CA ARG A 269 8.16 -19.08 1.65
C ARG A 269 7.77 -20.51 1.25
N GLU A 270 6.48 -20.80 1.12
CA GLU A 270 5.96 -22.09 0.67
C GLU A 270 6.34 -22.39 -0.79
N ARG A 271 6.23 -21.43 -1.70
CA ARG A 271 6.65 -21.56 -3.11
C ARG A 271 8.16 -21.74 -3.23
N ALA A 272 8.96 -21.02 -2.44
CA ALA A 272 10.41 -21.20 -2.38
C ALA A 272 10.79 -22.59 -1.84
N ARG A 273 10.05 -23.11 -0.85
CA ARG A 273 10.19 -24.50 -0.37
C ARG A 273 9.77 -25.52 -1.43
N ALA A 274 8.68 -25.29 -2.15
CA ALA A 274 8.18 -26.17 -3.20
C ALA A 274 9.13 -26.22 -4.40
N ARG A 275 9.68 -25.07 -4.83
CA ARG A 275 10.73 -25.00 -5.86
C ARG A 275 12.01 -25.69 -5.42
N ALA A 276 12.46 -25.47 -4.17
CA ALA A 276 13.61 -26.18 -3.62
C ALA A 276 13.42 -27.71 -3.58
N ARG A 277 12.21 -28.17 -3.24
CA ARG A 277 11.85 -29.61 -3.24
C ARG A 277 11.78 -30.19 -4.67
N ALA A 278 11.26 -29.43 -5.63
CA ALA A 278 11.18 -29.86 -7.03
C ALA A 278 12.57 -29.98 -7.68
N ILE A 279 13.48 -29.06 -7.37
CA ILE A 279 14.89 -29.14 -7.79
C ILE A 279 15.56 -30.38 -7.19
N ARG A 280 15.38 -30.63 -5.88
CA ARG A 280 15.94 -31.82 -5.19
C ARG A 280 15.45 -33.15 -5.76
N ARG A 281 14.16 -33.23 -6.14
CA ARG A 281 13.54 -34.45 -6.72
C ARG A 281 13.99 -34.77 -8.14
N ASN A 282 14.43 -33.77 -8.91
CA ASN A 282 15.01 -33.99 -10.24
C ASN A 282 16.47 -34.46 -10.15
N VAL A 283 17.22 -34.02 -9.14
CA VAL A 283 18.59 -34.49 -8.88
C VAL A 283 18.62 -35.96 -8.42
N GLU A 284 17.58 -36.45 -7.73
CA GLU A 284 17.47 -37.85 -7.28
C GLU A 284 16.94 -38.82 -8.35
N LYS A 285 16.63 -38.39 -9.57
CA LYS A 285 16.13 -39.27 -10.65
C LYS A 285 17.12 -39.48 -11.80
N ASP A 286 18.26 -38.81 -11.78
CA ASP A 286 19.31 -38.89 -12.81
C ASP A 286 20.49 -39.81 -12.41
N TRP A 287 20.23 -40.86 -11.62
CA TRP A 287 21.17 -41.96 -11.37
C TRP A 287 20.58 -43.30 -11.82
#